data_AF-A0A060XXY5-F1
#
_entry.id   AF-A0A060XXY5-F1
#
_cell.length_a   1.000
_cell.length_b   1.000
_cell.length_c   1.000
_cell.angle_alpha   90.00
_cell.angle_beta   90.00
_cell.angle_gamma   90.00
#
_symmetry.space_group_name_H-M   'P 1'
#
loop_
_entity.id
_entity.type
_entity.pdbx_description
1 polymer ?
#
loop_
_entity_poly.entity_id
_entity_poly.type
_entity_poly.pdbx_seq_one_letter_code
_entity_poly.pdbx_strand_id
1 'polypeptide(L)'
;MSCLFELIPCPYQGCRAQLLRRDLDAHARHCEHWSQPCHMGCGTVLSHRTQAKHNCYRQLRHEYEARQRNHRAIAAALQRKMRRMQSTMADMKRQIGLICESLEVMDELEEVEEEDLGETSGSFSSSNSSS
;
A
#
# COMPACT_ATOMS: atom_id res chain seq x y z
N MET A 1 -8.97 -47.11 -25.72
CA MET A 1 -10.02 -47.32 -24.70
C MET A 1 -9.48 -48.26 -23.64
N SER A 2 -9.70 -47.98 -22.36
CA SER A 2 -9.29 -48.83 -21.24
C SER A 2 -10.31 -49.94 -20.97
N CYS A 3 -9.86 -51.16 -20.65
CA CYS A 3 -10.74 -52.31 -20.39
C CYS A 3 -11.46 -52.16 -19.03
N LEU A 4 -12.79 -52.26 -19.02
CA LEU A 4 -13.60 -52.14 -17.79
C LEU A 4 -13.48 -53.34 -16.84
N PHE A 5 -13.10 -54.50 -17.39
CA PHE A 5 -12.99 -55.78 -16.67
C PHE A 5 -11.55 -56.12 -16.26
N GLU A 6 -10.61 -55.20 -16.46
CA GLU A 6 -9.23 -55.36 -16.01
C GLU A 6 -9.12 -55.14 -14.51
N LEU A 7 -8.36 -56.00 -13.82
CA LEU A 7 -8.02 -55.84 -12.42
C LEU A 7 -6.95 -54.74 -12.28
N ILE A 8 -7.23 -53.71 -11.49
CA ILE A 8 -6.30 -52.61 -11.22
C ILE A 8 -6.08 -52.46 -9.70
N PRO A 9 -4.89 -52.01 -9.28
CA PRO A 9 -4.68 -51.60 -7.89
C PRO A 9 -5.46 -50.31 -7.61
N CYS A 10 -5.91 -50.14 -6.37
CA CYS A 10 -6.48 -48.88 -5.92
C CYS A 10 -5.44 -47.75 -6.03
N PRO A 11 -5.79 -46.58 -6.61
CA PRO A 11 -4.85 -45.47 -6.78
C PRO A 11 -4.59 -44.69 -5.49
N TYR A 12 -5.39 -44.90 -4.45
CA TYR A 12 -5.26 -44.17 -3.19
C TYR A 12 -4.13 -44.75 -2.34
N GLN A 13 -3.14 -43.91 -2.02
CA GLN A 13 -1.96 -44.31 -1.27
C GLN A 13 -2.33 -44.98 0.06
N GLY A 14 -1.77 -46.18 0.29
CA GLY A 14 -2.02 -46.99 1.47
C GLY A 14 -3.12 -48.04 1.30
N CYS A 15 -4.00 -47.90 0.30
CA CYS A 15 -4.96 -48.95 -0.02
C CYS A 15 -4.29 -50.06 -0.82
N ARG A 16 -4.45 -51.32 -0.38
CA ARG A 16 -3.91 -52.50 -1.08
C ARG A 16 -4.95 -53.28 -1.88
N ALA A 17 -6.16 -52.73 -2.02
CA ALA A 17 -7.24 -53.39 -2.75
C ALA A 17 -6.90 -53.54 -4.25
N GLN A 18 -7.25 -54.68 -4.81
CA GLN A 18 -7.32 -54.89 -6.25
C GLN A 18 -8.77 -55.09 -6.65
N LEU A 19 -9.20 -54.41 -7.70
CA LEU A 19 -10.59 -54.30 -8.09
C LEU A 19 -10.70 -54.16 -9.61
N LEU A 20 -11.86 -54.50 -10.16
CA LEU A 20 -12.13 -54.26 -11.57
C LEU A 20 -12.20 -52.76 -11.81
N ARG A 21 -11.67 -52.30 -12.95
CA ARG A 21 -11.64 -50.87 -13.28
C ARG A 21 -13.02 -50.20 -13.18
N ARG A 22 -14.09 -50.91 -13.56
CA ARG A 22 -15.48 -50.42 -13.43
C ARG A 22 -15.95 -50.19 -11.99
N ASP A 23 -15.34 -50.86 -11.01
CA ASP A 23 -15.79 -50.83 -9.62
C ASP A 23 -15.03 -49.75 -8.81
N LEU A 24 -14.13 -48.98 -9.44
CA LEU A 24 -13.29 -47.97 -8.79
C LEU A 24 -14.10 -46.87 -8.10
N ASP A 25 -15.14 -46.35 -8.77
CA ASP A 25 -15.98 -45.29 -8.20
C ASP A 25 -16.81 -45.80 -7.02
N ALA A 26 -17.24 -47.06 -7.04
CA ALA A 26 -17.95 -47.68 -5.93
C ALA A 26 -17.02 -47.91 -4.73
N HIS A 27 -15.79 -48.35 -4.99
CA HIS A 27 -14.75 -48.49 -3.95
C HIS A 27 -14.38 -47.13 -3.34
N ALA A 28 -14.20 -46.09 -4.16
CA ALA A 28 -13.79 -44.76 -3.71
C ALA A 28 -14.72 -44.19 -2.61
N ARG A 29 -16.03 -44.47 -2.67
CA ARG A 29 -17.02 -44.04 -1.67
C ARG A 29 -16.78 -44.60 -0.27
N HIS A 30 -16.08 -45.73 -0.16
CA HIS A 30 -15.88 -46.46 1.10
C HIS A 30 -14.41 -46.66 1.44
N CYS A 31 -13.50 -46.27 0.55
CA CYS A 31 -12.06 -46.42 0.74
C CYS A 31 -11.59 -45.51 1.87
N GLU A 32 -11.03 -46.09 2.94
CA GLU A 32 -10.49 -45.33 4.07
C GLU A 32 -9.30 -44.43 3.67
N HIS A 33 -8.60 -44.80 2.60
CA HIS A 33 -7.46 -44.07 2.03
C HIS A 33 -7.87 -43.02 1.00
N TRP A 34 -9.17 -42.90 0.69
CA TRP A 34 -9.63 -41.92 -0.28
C TRP A 34 -9.15 -40.53 0.08
N SER A 35 -8.53 -39.89 -0.89
CA SER A 35 -8.14 -38.50 -0.80
C SER A 35 -8.25 -37.83 -2.16
N GLN A 36 -8.74 -36.60 -2.17
CA GLN A 36 -8.76 -35.76 -3.36
C GLN A 36 -8.53 -34.28 -3.01
N PRO A 37 -7.85 -33.52 -3.88
CA PRO A 37 -7.80 -32.07 -3.76
C PRO A 37 -9.20 -31.47 -3.75
N CYS A 38 -9.38 -30.37 -3.01
CA CYS A 38 -10.61 -29.61 -3.06
C CYS A 38 -10.94 -29.19 -4.50
N HIS A 39 -12.14 -29.51 -4.96
CA HIS A 39 -12.63 -29.21 -6.31
C HIS A 39 -12.64 -27.70 -6.62
N MET A 40 -12.66 -26.85 -5.60
CA MET A 40 -12.56 -25.40 -5.75
C MET A 40 -11.13 -24.89 -5.97
N GLY A 41 -10.13 -25.77 -5.93
CA GLY A 41 -8.74 -25.41 -6.20
C GLY A 41 -8.00 -24.73 -5.05
N CYS A 42 -8.51 -24.79 -3.81
CA CYS A 42 -7.84 -24.18 -2.65
C CYS A 42 -6.59 -24.95 -2.16
N GLY A 43 -6.21 -26.03 -2.84
CA GLY A 43 -5.01 -26.84 -2.53
C GLY A 43 -5.15 -27.79 -1.34
N THR A 44 -6.22 -27.72 -0.56
CA THR A 44 -6.44 -28.64 0.57
C THR A 44 -6.79 -30.04 0.05
N VAL A 45 -6.09 -31.07 0.53
CA VAL A 45 -6.45 -32.47 0.27
C VAL A 45 -7.52 -32.91 1.27
N LEU A 46 -8.63 -33.41 0.75
CA LEU A 46 -9.81 -33.84 1.51
C LEU A 46 -9.83 -35.36 1.62
N SER A 47 -10.20 -35.86 2.79
CA SER A 47 -10.58 -37.25 3.01
C SER A 47 -12.08 -37.33 3.30
N HIS A 48 -12.66 -38.52 3.36
CA HIS A 48 -14.08 -38.70 3.70
C HIS A 48 -14.47 -38.00 5.01
N ARG A 49 -13.55 -37.96 5.97
CA ARG A 49 -13.79 -37.33 7.29
C ARG A 49 -13.77 -35.81 7.22
N THR A 50 -13.00 -35.22 6.31
CA THR A 50 -12.78 -33.77 6.24
C THR A 50 -13.60 -33.08 5.15
N GLN A 51 -14.00 -33.80 4.10
CA GLN A 51 -14.73 -33.23 2.95
C GLN A 51 -15.99 -32.48 3.36
N ALA A 52 -16.84 -33.08 4.20
CA ALA A 52 -18.10 -32.46 4.65
C ALA A 52 -17.91 -31.23 5.55
N LYS A 53 -16.77 -31.14 6.25
CA LYS A 53 -16.45 -30.02 7.15
C LYS A 53 -15.62 -28.94 6.46
N HIS A 54 -15.11 -29.22 5.27
CA HIS A 54 -14.25 -28.31 4.54
C HIS A 54 -15.07 -27.17 3.93
N ASN A 55 -14.71 -25.94 4.29
CA ASN A 55 -15.29 -24.73 3.72
C ASN A 55 -14.16 -23.81 3.26
N CYS A 56 -13.70 -23.99 2.02
CA CYS A 56 -12.63 -23.19 1.42
C CYS A 56 -12.96 -21.69 1.39
N TYR A 57 -14.23 -21.35 1.20
CA TYR A 57 -14.68 -19.96 1.14
C TYR A 57 -14.51 -19.23 2.46
N ARG A 58 -14.72 -19.91 3.60
CA ARG A 58 -14.50 -19.30 4.92
C ARG A 58 -13.05 -18.89 5.10
N GLN A 59 -12.12 -19.78 4.76
CA GLN A 59 -10.68 -19.49 4.86
C GLN A 59 -10.29 -18.34 3.93
N LEU A 60 -10.69 -18.42 2.66
CA LEU A 60 -10.40 -17.39 1.66
C LEU A 60 -10.97 -16.03 2.05
N ARG A 61 -12.19 -16.00 2.62
CA ARG A 61 -12.83 -14.79 3.12
C ARG A 61 -12.05 -14.17 4.26
N HIS A 62 -11.57 -14.96 5.23
CA HIS A 62 -10.75 -14.44 6.33
C HIS A 62 -9.46 -13.79 5.82
N GLU A 63 -8.79 -14.43 4.87
CA GLU A 63 -7.56 -13.90 4.25
C GLU A 63 -7.84 -12.60 3.48
N TYR A 64 -8.92 -12.58 2.70
CA TYR A 64 -9.35 -11.39 1.98
C TYR A 64 -9.67 -10.23 2.93
N GLU A 65 -10.45 -10.48 3.98
CA GLU A 65 -10.79 -9.46 4.97
C GLU A 65 -9.56 -8.95 5.71
N ALA A 66 -8.61 -9.83 6.07
CA ALA A 66 -7.36 -9.43 6.70
C ALA A 66 -6.54 -8.51 5.79
N ARG A 67 -6.41 -8.86 4.51
CA ARG A 67 -5.74 -8.02 3.50
C ARG A 67 -6.45 -6.69 3.33
N GLN A 68 -7.78 -6.69 3.26
CA GLN A 68 -8.57 -5.47 3.12
C GLN A 68 -8.39 -4.53 4.33
N ARG A 69 -8.40 -5.06 5.56
CA ARG A 69 -8.12 -4.27 6.78
C ARG A 69 -6.72 -3.66 6.73
N ASN A 70 -5.72 -4.43 6.34
CA ASN A 70 -4.34 -3.96 6.22
C ASN A 70 -4.22 -2.82 5.19
N HIS A 71 -4.77 -2.99 4.00
CA HIS A 71 -4.77 -1.94 2.96
C HIS A 71 -5.46 -0.66 3.43
N ARG A 72 -6.60 -0.77 4.12
CA ARG A 72 -7.29 0.39 4.71
C ARG A 72 -6.44 1.10 5.74
N ALA A 73 -5.76 0.36 6.62
CA ALA A 73 -4.88 0.93 7.62
C ALA A 73 -3.69 1.69 6.98
N ILE A 74 -3.08 1.11 5.95
CA ILE A 74 -1.99 1.74 5.18
C ILE A 74 -2.48 3.02 4.50
N ALA A 75 -3.61 2.96 3.80
CA ALA A 75 -4.19 4.13 3.13
C ALA A 75 -4.49 5.27 4.12
N ALA A 76 -5.09 4.95 5.27
CA ALA A 76 -5.36 5.93 6.32
C ALA A 76 -4.07 6.53 6.92
N ALA A 77 -3.01 5.73 7.08
CA ALA A 77 -1.71 6.22 7.53
C ALA A 77 -1.07 7.15 6.49
N LEU A 78 -1.12 6.78 5.21
CA LEU A 78 -0.59 7.60 4.11
C LEU A 78 -1.34 8.94 4.00
N GLN A 79 -2.67 8.91 4.02
CA GLN A 79 -3.48 10.12 4.00
C GLN A 79 -3.16 11.07 5.17
N ARG A 80 -2.92 10.54 6.37
CA ARG A 80 -2.51 11.36 7.52
C ARG A 80 -1.14 12.00 7.30
N LYS A 81 -0.18 11.27 6.74
CA LYS A 81 1.14 11.81 6.40
C LYS A 81 1.04 12.91 5.33
N MET A 82 0.24 12.69 4.29
CA MET A 82 0.00 13.69 3.24
C MET A 82 -0.61 14.97 3.80
N ARG A 83 -1.63 14.86 4.67
CA ARG A 83 -2.22 16.04 5.32
C ARG A 83 -1.20 16.83 6.15
N ARG A 84 -0.37 16.14 6.93
CA ARG A 84 0.70 16.80 7.71
C ARG A 84 1.67 17.55 6.79
N MET A 85 2.12 16.89 5.73
CA MET A 85 3.01 17.50 4.75
C MET A 85 2.37 18.74 4.09
N GLN A 86 1.09 18.66 3.71
CA GLN A 86 0.35 19.80 3.15
C GLN A 86 0.26 20.97 4.14
N SER A 87 -0.05 20.70 5.41
CA SER A 87 -0.06 21.73 6.45
C SER A 87 1.32 22.37 6.62
N THR A 88 2.38 21.57 6.74
CA THR A 88 3.76 22.08 6.87
C THR A 88 4.17 22.91 5.65
N MET A 89 3.83 22.48 4.43
CA MET A 89 4.11 23.26 3.22
C MET A 89 3.35 24.59 3.20
N ALA A 90 2.10 24.61 3.64
CA ALA A 90 1.32 25.84 3.73
C ALA A 90 1.91 26.81 4.76
N ASP A 91 2.39 26.29 5.90
CA ASP A 91 3.08 27.09 6.92
C ASP A 91 4.39 27.67 6.40
N MET A 92 5.22 26.85 5.75
CA MET A 92 6.46 27.30 5.12
C MET A 92 6.21 28.37 4.07
N LYS A 93 5.20 28.18 3.20
CA LYS A 93 4.82 29.16 2.19
C LYS A 93 4.45 30.51 2.82
N ARG A 94 3.69 30.50 3.92
CA ARG A 94 3.32 31.71 4.66
C ARG A 94 4.55 32.38 5.29
N GLN A 95 5.43 31.60 5.93
CA GLN A 95 6.65 32.15 6.54
C GLN A 95 7.56 32.79 5.49
N ILE A 96 7.75 32.14 4.34
CA ILE A 96 8.53 32.69 3.24
C ILE A 96 7.92 34.00 2.74
N GLY A 97 6.59 34.06 2.57
CA GLY A 97 5.91 35.30 2.17
C GLY A 97 6.17 36.46 3.14
N LEU A 98 6.03 36.22 4.44
CA LEU A 98 6.32 37.23 5.46
C LEU A 98 7.78 37.69 5.46
N ILE A 99 8.72 36.77 5.21
CA ILE A 99 10.15 37.11 5.11
C ILE A 99 10.38 38.01 3.89
N CYS A 100 9.83 37.66 2.73
CA CYS A 100 9.94 38.48 1.53
C CYS A 100 9.36 39.89 1.75
N GLU A 101 8.14 39.99 2.29
CA GLU A 101 7.51 41.28 2.62
C GLU A 101 8.38 42.10 3.61
N SER A 102 8.97 41.45 4.62
CA SER A 102 9.83 42.16 5.58
C SER A 102 11.12 42.69 4.96
N LEU A 103 11.70 41.98 3.98
CA LEU A 103 12.90 42.42 3.29
C LEU A 103 12.61 43.59 2.35
N GLU A 104 11.47 43.56 1.64
CA GLU A 104 11.02 44.65 0.77
C GLU A 104 10.83 45.97 1.56
N VAL A 105 10.26 45.91 2.77
CA VAL A 105 10.10 47.09 3.63
C VAL A 105 11.44 47.61 4.16
N MET A 106 12.43 46.74 4.36
CA MET A 106 13.77 47.18 4.77
C MET A 106 14.49 47.92 3.63
N ASP A 107 14.37 47.42 2.40
CA ASP A 107 14.94 48.08 1.22
C ASP A 107 14.30 49.48 1.01
N GLU A 108 12.97 49.63 1.17
CA GLU A 108 12.28 50.93 1.07
C GLU A 108 12.69 51.93 2.18
N LEU A 109 13.00 51.46 3.38
CA LEU A 109 13.45 52.32 4.48
C LEU A 109 14.89 52.81 4.27
N GLU A 110 15.77 51.95 3.75
CA GLU A 110 17.14 52.32 3.39
C GLU A 110 17.14 53.37 2.24
N GLU A 111 16.24 53.26 1.26
CA GLU A 111 16.09 54.26 0.19
C GLU A 111 15.64 55.63 0.72
N VAL A 112 14.72 55.67 1.70
CA VAL A 112 14.23 56.94 2.29
C VAL A 112 15.28 57.59 3.21
N GLU A 113 16.09 56.80 3.93
CA GLU A 113 17.19 57.32 4.75
C GLU A 113 18.35 57.87 3.90
N GLU A 114 18.62 57.29 2.73
CA GLU A 114 19.61 57.80 1.77
C GLU A 114 19.15 59.12 1.09
N GLU A 115 17.84 59.31 0.89
CA GLU A 115 17.28 60.56 0.33
C GLU A 115 17.29 61.74 1.34
N ASP A 116 17.07 61.51 2.64
CA ASP A 116 17.10 62.57 3.68
C ASP A 116 18.53 63.08 3.97
N LEU A 117 19.54 62.21 3.85
CA LEU A 117 20.94 62.57 4.01
C LEU A 117 21.51 63.34 2.80
N GLY A 118 20.83 63.30 1.65
CA GLY A 118 21.22 64.01 0.43
C GLY A 118 20.97 65.52 0.44
N GLU A 119 20.08 66.03 1.30
CA GLU A 119 19.64 67.44 1.24
C GLU A 119 20.41 68.39 2.19
N THR A 120 21.28 67.90 3.07
CA THR A 120 21.95 68.74 4.10
C THR A 120 23.30 69.36 3.67
N SER A 121 23.82 69.08 2.47
CA SER A 121 25.20 69.41 2.08
C SER A 121 25.36 70.55 1.05
N GLY A 122 24.39 71.47 0.95
CA GLY A 122 24.37 72.50 -0.09
C GLY A 122 24.39 73.96 0.37
N SER A 123 25.38 74.42 1.15
CA SER A 123 25.80 75.86 1.18
C SER A 123 27.00 76.13 2.09
N PHE A 124 28.19 76.34 1.49
CA PHE A 124 29.11 77.39 1.94
C PHE A 124 30.00 77.84 0.78
N SER A 125 29.67 78.99 0.23
CA SER A 125 30.51 79.74 -0.71
C SER A 125 31.59 80.48 0.07
N SER A 126 32.85 80.23 -0.25
CA SER A 126 33.96 81.09 0.18
C SER A 126 34.86 81.37 -1.01
N SER A 127 34.56 82.49 -1.68
CA SER A 127 35.46 83.20 -2.57
C SER A 127 36.69 83.66 -1.79
N ASN A 128 37.91 83.41 -2.29
CA ASN A 128 38.94 84.44 -2.22
C ASN A 128 40.03 84.26 -3.28
N SER A 129 40.36 85.38 -3.89
CA SER A 129 41.16 85.62 -5.08
C SER A 129 42.59 86.12 -4.77
N SER A 130 43.50 85.92 -5.74
CA SER A 130 44.73 86.71 -6.00
C SER A 130 45.90 86.47 -5.03
N SER A 131 47.18 86.36 -5.44
CA SER A 131 47.96 86.78 -6.61
C SER A 131 49.21 85.91 -6.76
#